data_AF-A0ABD0MM95-F1
#
_entry.id   AF-A0ABD0MM95-F1
#
_cell.length_a   1.000
_cell.length_b   1.000
_cell.length_c   1.000
_cell.angle_alpha   90.00
_cell.angle_beta   90.00
_cell.angle_gamma   90.00
#
_symmetry.space_group_name_H-M   'P 1'
#
loop_
_entity.id
_entity.type
_entity.pdbx_description
1 polymer ?
#
loop_
_entity_poly.entity_id
_entity_poly.type
_entity_poly.pdbx_seq_one_letter_code
_entity_poly.pdbx_strand_id
1 'polypeptide(L)'
;NQLMGDLNKASKWCLEQSSVLLGSVQLPKVLCMEDEDLDEAMDKLQKAEFSEDRIVALEPFSFIFTEMKDMNLFLEHVVDVMNLKVFCLTETERNA
;
A
#
# COMPACT_ATOMS: atom_id res chain seq x y z
N ASN A 1 1.28 -15.21 -5.26
CA ASN A 1 1.45 -14.37 -4.05
C ASN A 1 0.14 -13.63 -3.79
N GLN A 2 -0.59 -13.94 -2.71
CA GLN A 2 -1.91 -13.35 -2.41
C GLN A 2 -1.82 -11.82 -2.26
N LEU A 3 -0.75 -11.33 -1.61
CA LEU A 3 -0.51 -9.90 -1.40
C LEU A 3 -0.48 -9.14 -2.73
N MET A 4 0.32 -9.60 -3.71
CA MET A 4 0.40 -8.94 -5.02
C MET A 4 -0.94 -8.93 -5.77
N GLY A 5 -1.76 -9.98 -5.61
CA GLY A 5 -3.11 -10.01 -6.16
C GLY A 5 -4.02 -8.97 -5.54
N ASP A 6 -3.94 -8.79 -4.22
CA ASP A 6 -4.71 -7.81 -3.46
C ASP A 6 -4.26 -6.38 -3.79
N LEU A 7 -2.95 -6.12 -3.84
CA LEU A 7 -2.39 -4.83 -4.23
C LEU A 7 -2.85 -4.43 -5.64
N ASN A 8 -2.84 -5.36 -6.61
CA ASN A 8 -3.32 -5.08 -7.96
C ASN A 8 -4.81 -4.69 -8.00
N LYS A 9 -5.67 -5.38 -7.23
CA LYS A 9 -7.10 -5.07 -7.17
C LYS A 9 -7.36 -3.72 -6.49
N ALA A 10 -6.68 -3.46 -5.37
CA ALA A 10 -6.76 -2.20 -4.66
C ALA A 10 -6.26 -1.02 -5.51
N SER A 11 -5.19 -1.21 -6.28
CA SER A 11 -4.70 -0.20 -7.23
C SER A 11 -5.72 0.13 -8.32
N LYS A 12 -6.43 -0.88 -8.85
CA LYS A 12 -7.52 -0.63 -9.81
C LYS A 12 -8.63 0.21 -9.17
N TRP A 13 -9.03 -0.10 -7.95
CA TRP A 13 -10.03 0.68 -7.23
C TRP A 13 -9.59 2.15 -7.06
N CYS A 14 -8.34 2.41 -6.65
CA CYS A 14 -7.82 3.77 -6.53
C CYS A 14 -7.88 4.56 -7.85
N LEU A 15 -7.55 3.90 -8.97
CA LEU A 15 -7.63 4.51 -10.30
C LEU A 15 -9.09 4.82 -10.70
N GLU A 16 -10.03 3.91 -10.40
CA GLU A 16 -11.45 4.07 -10.68
C GLU A 16 -12.10 5.18 -9.83
N GLN A 17 -11.63 5.36 -8.59
CA GLN A 17 -12.12 6.39 -7.66
C GLN A 17 -11.35 7.72 -7.73
N SER A 18 -10.42 7.87 -8.68
CA SER A 18 -9.57 9.07 -8.80
C SER A 18 -10.33 10.39 -8.92
N SER A 19 -11.59 10.37 -9.36
CA SER A 19 -12.46 11.56 -9.43
C SER A 19 -13.18 11.90 -8.12
N VAL A 20 -13.20 10.97 -7.17
CA VAL A 20 -13.88 11.09 -5.86
C VAL A 20 -12.89 11.41 -4.75
N LEU A 21 -11.66 10.89 -4.83
CA LEU A 21 -10.59 11.17 -3.88
C LEU A 21 -10.25 12.66 -3.90
N LEU A 22 -10.08 13.24 -2.71
CA LEU A 22 -9.81 14.67 -2.54
C LEU A 22 -8.33 15.00 -2.76
N GLY A 23 -7.45 14.06 -2.39
CA GLY A 23 -6.01 14.14 -2.49
C GLY A 23 -5.43 13.15 -3.50
N SER A 24 -4.11 12.99 -3.44
CA SER A 24 -3.42 12.01 -4.27
C SER A 24 -3.12 10.74 -3.48
N VAL A 25 -3.10 9.62 -4.21
CA VAL A 25 -2.66 8.32 -3.70
C VAL A 25 -1.49 7.84 -4.53
N GLN A 26 -0.38 7.51 -3.86
CA GLN A 26 0.72 6.79 -4.49
C GLN A 26 0.43 5.30 -4.39
N LEU A 27 0.48 4.61 -5.53
CA LEU A 27 0.31 3.16 -5.59
C LEU A 27 1.58 2.45 -5.09
N PRO A 28 1.47 1.21 -4.59
CA PRO A 28 2.61 0.42 -4.14
C PRO A 28 3.67 0.30 -5.23
N LYS A 29 4.90 0.70 -4.92
CA LYS A 29 6.06 0.66 -5.85
C LYS A 29 6.37 -0.77 -6.31
N VAL A 30 6.10 -1.74 -5.45
CA VAL A 30 6.33 -3.17 -5.71
C VAL A 30 5.59 -3.70 -6.93
N LEU A 31 4.50 -3.05 -7.36
CA LEU A 31 3.76 -3.42 -8.57
C LEU A 31 4.54 -3.15 -9.87
N CYS A 32 5.58 -2.33 -9.81
CA CYS A 32 6.42 -1.95 -10.95
C CYS A 32 7.89 -2.38 -10.78
N MET A 33 8.22 -3.16 -9.73
CA MET A 33 9.57 -3.65 -9.50
C MET A 33 9.90 -4.82 -10.44
N GLU A 34 11.17 -4.95 -10.78
CA GLU A 34 11.69 -6.15 -11.43
C GLU A 34 11.74 -7.32 -10.43
N ASP A 35 11.81 -8.56 -10.93
CA ASP A 35 11.70 -9.76 -10.09
C ASP A 35 12.80 -9.83 -9.00
N GLU A 36 14.02 -9.38 -9.31
CA GLU A 36 15.14 -9.38 -8.34
C GLU A 36 14.89 -8.40 -7.18
N ASP A 37 14.43 -7.17 -7.49
CA ASP A 37 14.10 -6.15 -6.50
C ASP A 37 12.85 -6.55 -5.67
N LEU A 38 11.89 -7.21 -6.31
CA LEU A 38 10.70 -7.73 -5.67
C LEU A 38 11.04 -8.78 -4.61
N ASP A 39 11.91 -9.73 -4.94
CA ASP A 39 12.35 -10.78 -4.01
C ASP A 39 13.09 -10.17 -2.81
N GLU A 40 13.96 -9.18 -3.03
CA GLU A 40 14.62 -8.44 -1.95
C GLU A 40 13.61 -7.69 -1.05
N ALA A 41 12.64 -7.01 -1.64
CA ALA A 41 11.61 -6.29 -0.89
C ALA A 41 10.75 -7.26 -0.05
N MET A 42 10.39 -8.42 -0.60
CA MET A 42 9.63 -9.46 0.10
C MET A 42 10.41 -10.05 1.28
N ASP A 43 11.71 -10.30 1.11
CA ASP A 43 12.59 -10.80 2.17
C ASP A 43 12.75 -9.77 3.29
N LYS A 44 12.93 -8.48 2.96
CA LYS A 44 12.92 -7.38 3.94
C LYS A 44 11.61 -7.30 4.71
N LEU A 45 10.47 -7.39 4.01
CA LEU A 45 9.15 -7.35 4.64
C LEU A 45 8.96 -8.49 5.65
N GLN A 46 9.40 -9.71 5.31
CA GLN A 46 9.30 -10.86 6.22
C GLN A 46 10.20 -10.71 7.46
N LYS A 47 11.40 -10.14 7.29
CA LYS A 47 12.35 -9.94 8.40
C LYS A 47 11.98 -8.78 9.32
N ALA A 48 11.19 -7.83 8.84
CA ALA A 48 10.88 -6.60 9.55
C ALA A 48 9.74 -6.71 10.59
N GLU A 49 9.17 -7.91 10.81
CA GLU A 49 8.06 -8.10 11.78
C GLU A 49 8.42 -7.65 13.21
N PHE A 50 9.72 -7.57 13.53
CA PHE A 50 10.24 -7.18 14.85
C PHE A 50 11.29 -6.05 14.83
N SER A 51 11.45 -5.31 13.72
CA SER A 51 12.47 -4.25 13.61
C SER A 51 11.88 -2.83 13.69
N GLU A 52 12.71 -1.88 14.12
CA GLU A 52 12.39 -0.43 14.03
C GLU A 52 12.23 0.03 12.57
N ASP A 53 12.83 -0.70 11.62
CA ASP A 53 12.75 -0.43 10.18
C ASP A 53 11.46 -0.93 9.51
N ARG A 54 10.44 -1.31 10.29
CA ARG A 54 9.20 -1.88 9.76
C ARG A 54 8.50 -0.97 8.75
N ILE A 55 8.51 0.35 8.98
CA ILE A 55 7.91 1.32 8.04
C ILE A 55 8.67 1.31 6.70
N VAL A 56 10.01 1.29 6.74
CA VAL A 56 10.85 1.24 5.54
C VAL A 56 10.61 -0.04 4.75
N ALA A 57 10.45 -1.17 5.44
CA ALA A 57 10.15 -2.45 4.80
C ALA A 57 8.72 -2.51 4.22
N LEU A 58 7.77 -1.77 4.80
CA LEU A 58 6.38 -1.68 4.34
C LEU A 58 6.19 -0.70 3.19
N GLU A 59 7.02 0.34 3.08
CA GLU A 59 6.85 1.42 2.10
C GLU A 59 6.68 0.92 0.65
N PRO A 60 7.47 -0.05 0.14
CA PRO A 60 7.29 -0.55 -1.23
C PRO A 60 5.92 -1.19 -1.48
N PHE A 61 5.28 -1.71 -0.43
CA PHE A 61 4.00 -2.42 -0.46
C PHE A 61 2.80 -1.54 -0.09
N SER A 62 3.04 -0.29 0.29
CA SER A 62 2.03 0.57 0.90
C SER A 62 1.41 1.52 -0.12
N PHE A 63 0.10 1.72 0.00
CA PHE A 63 -0.58 2.86 -0.59
C PHE A 63 -0.30 4.10 0.26
N ILE A 64 0.17 5.18 -0.34
CA ILE A 64 0.51 6.40 0.40
C ILE A 64 -0.49 7.49 0.07
N PHE A 65 -1.29 7.89 1.06
CA PHE A 65 -2.34 8.91 0.90
C PHE A 65 -1.87 10.26 1.43
N THR A 66 -2.21 11.33 0.70
CA THR A 66 -2.03 12.70 1.21
C THR A 66 -3.10 13.09 2.21
N GLU A 67 -4.33 12.57 2.05
CA GLU A 67 -5.49 12.91 2.86
C GLU A 67 -5.96 11.71 3.70
N MET A 68 -6.07 11.89 5.01
CA MET A 68 -6.55 10.83 5.92
C MET A 68 -7.98 10.39 5.61
N LYS A 69 -8.83 11.31 5.11
CA LYS A 69 -10.21 10.99 4.72
C LYS A 69 -10.26 10.01 3.54
N ASP A 70 -9.37 10.17 2.58
CA ASP A 70 -9.26 9.28 1.42
C ASP A 70 -8.75 7.90 1.84
N MET A 71 -7.78 7.86 2.76
CA MET A 71 -7.31 6.61 3.35
C MET A 71 -8.42 5.87 4.09
N ASN A 72 -9.26 6.58 4.87
CA ASN A 72 -10.39 5.96 5.56
C ASN A 72 -11.42 5.38 4.58
N LEU A 73 -11.77 6.13 3.52
CA LEU A 73 -12.66 5.63 2.47
C LEU A 73 -12.08 4.39 1.78
N PHE A 74 -10.78 4.42 1.50
CA PHE A 74 -10.08 3.27 0.94
C PHE A 74 -10.14 2.06 1.88
N LEU A 75 -9.86 2.23 3.18
CA LEU A 75 -9.91 1.14 4.15
C LEU A 75 -11.33 0.54 4.26
N GLU A 76 -12.35 1.38 4.42
CA GLU A 76 -13.75 0.95 4.49
C GLU A 76 -14.15 0.10 3.26
N HIS A 77 -13.69 0.47 2.07
CA HIS A 77 -14.07 -0.25 0.87
C HIS A 77 -13.14 -1.44 0.56
N VAL A 78 -11.84 -1.20 0.49
CA VAL A 78 -10.85 -2.19 0.05
C VAL A 78 -10.59 -3.25 1.10
N VAL A 79 -10.51 -2.86 2.38
CA VAL A 79 -10.27 -3.82 3.47
C VAL A 79 -11.58 -4.41 3.94
N ASP A 80 -12.59 -3.60 4.27
CA ASP A 80 -13.80 -4.16 4.91
C ASP A 80 -14.79 -4.78 3.91
N VAL A 81 -15.06 -4.12 2.79
CA VAL A 81 -16.04 -4.62 1.79
C VAL A 81 -15.40 -5.64 0.84
N MET A 82 -14.23 -5.35 0.28
CA MET A 82 -13.55 -6.24 -0.68
C MET A 82 -12.70 -7.32 0.00
N ASN A 83 -12.45 -7.21 1.31
CA ASN A 83 -11.65 -8.15 2.09
C ASN A 83 -10.23 -8.36 1.53
N LEU A 84 -9.59 -7.28 1.07
CA LEU A 84 -8.22 -7.31 0.53
C LEU A 84 -7.21 -7.00 1.63
N LYS A 85 -6.07 -7.72 1.61
CA LYS A 85 -4.96 -7.47 2.54
C LYS A 85 -3.94 -6.53 1.90
N VAL A 86 -3.92 -5.29 2.39
CA VAL A 86 -3.06 -4.23 1.88
C VAL A 86 -2.42 -3.45 3.03
N PHE A 87 -1.38 -2.71 2.71
CA PHE A 87 -0.76 -1.75 3.64
C PHE A 87 -1.05 -0.34 3.15
N CYS A 88 -1.31 0.57 4.08
CA CYS A 88 -1.51 1.97 3.77
C CYS A 88 -0.82 2.84 4.80
N LEU A 89 -0.31 3.97 4.34
CA LEU A 89 0.33 5.00 5.14
C LEU A 89 -0.21 6.36 4.69
N THR A 90 -0.20 7.32 5.60
CA THR A 90 -0.25 8.73 5.27
C THR A 90 1.17 9.24 4.96
N GLU A 91 1.28 10.35 4.22
CA GLU A 91 2.59 10.98 4.04
C GLU A 91 3.27 11.37 5.36
N THR A 92 2.48 11.69 6.39
CA THR A 92 3.00 11.97 7.73
C THR A 92 3.65 10.74 8.34
N GLU A 93 3.00 9.57 8.27
CA GLU A 93 3.55 8.32 8.81
C GLU A 93 4.78 7.84 8.04
N ARG A 94 4.84 8.07 6.71
CA ARG A 94 6.03 7.75 5.91
C ARG A 94 7.26 8.57 6.33
N ASN A 95 7.06 9.83 6.72
CA ASN A 95 8.13 10.78 6.99
C ASN A 95 8.47 10.92 8.48
N ALA A 96 7.79 10.19 9.37
CA ALA A 96 7.97 10.22 10.82
C ALA A 96 9.10 9.28 11.27
#